data_AF-A0A350DC49-F1
#
_entry.id   AF-A0A350DC49-F1
#
_cell.length_a   1.000
_cell.length_b   1.000
_cell.length_c   1.000
_cell.angle_alpha   90.00
_cell.angle_beta   90.00
_cell.angle_gamma   90.00
#
_symmetry.space_group_name_H-M   'P 1'
#
loop_
_entity.id
_entity.type
_entity.pdbx_description
1 polymer ?
#
loop_
_entity_poly.entity_id
_entity_poly.type
_entity_poly.pdbx_seq_one_letter_code
_entity_poly.pdbx_strand_id
1 'polypeptide(L)'
;ERLSDTAQNALINIVTIILGLSVGSKLMADSFLAFETLGILGLGIVAFGIGTAAGVLMAKLMNLVSKMPINPLIGAAGVSAVPMAA
;
A
#
# COMPACT_ATOMS: atom_id res chain seq x y z
N GLU A 1 -7.84 21.61 -15.60
CA GLU A 1 -6.61 21.11 -16.26
C GLU A 1 -5.28 21.56 -15.66
N ARG A 2 -4.83 22.82 -15.86
CA ARG A 2 -3.39 23.19 -15.75
C ARG A 2 -2.71 22.83 -14.43
N LEU A 3 -3.40 23.05 -13.31
CA LEU A 3 -2.89 22.70 -11.97
C LEU A 3 -2.83 21.17 -11.76
N SER A 4 -3.83 20.44 -12.23
CA SER A 4 -3.90 18.98 -12.11
C SER A 4 -2.80 18.29 -12.91
N ASP A 5 -2.55 18.76 -14.14
CA ASP A 5 -1.49 18.24 -15.00
C ASP A 5 -0.09 18.51 -14.41
N THR A 6 0.12 19.73 -13.89
CA THR A 6 1.38 20.06 -13.20
C THR A 6 1.59 19.21 -11.94
N ALA A 7 0.52 18.96 -11.17
CA ALA A 7 0.57 18.19 -9.93
C ALA A 7 0.90 16.71 -10.17
N GLN A 8 0.23 16.06 -11.13
CA GLN A 8 0.38 14.63 -11.43
C GLN A 8 1.67 14.27 -12.18
N ASN A 9 2.31 15.24 -12.84
CA ASN A 9 3.51 15.00 -13.65
C ASN A 9 4.75 15.66 -13.03
N ALA A 10 4.92 16.96 -13.23
CA ALA A 10 6.15 17.66 -12.88
C ALA A 10 6.37 17.72 -11.36
N LEU A 11 5.33 18.10 -10.61
CA LEU A 11 5.42 18.29 -9.17
C LEU A 11 5.70 16.97 -8.44
N ILE A 12 4.96 15.90 -8.74
CA ILE A 12 5.15 14.60 -8.08
C ILE A 12 6.55 14.05 -8.34
N ASN A 13 7.10 14.21 -9.55
CA ASN A 13 8.44 13.74 -9.88
C ASN A 13 9.52 14.46 -9.06
N ILE A 14 9.43 15.80 -8.95
CA ILE A 14 10.36 16.59 -8.15
C ILE A 14 10.28 16.20 -6.66
N VAL A 15 9.05 16.15 -6.12
CA VAL A 15 8.83 15.82 -4.70
C VAL A 15 9.26 14.38 -4.40
N THR A 16 9.05 13.44 -5.31
CA THR A 16 9.47 12.03 -5.14
C THR A 16 10.99 11.90 -5.04
N ILE A 17 11.75 12.66 -5.85
CA ILE A 17 13.22 12.67 -5.75
C ILE A 17 13.66 13.22 -4.39
N ILE A 18 13.08 14.35 -3.97
CA ILE A 18 13.42 14.98 -2.68
C ILE A 18 13.06 14.07 -1.51
N LEU A 19 11.88 13.45 -1.54
CA LEU A 19 11.44 12.48 -0.54
C LEU A 19 12.34 11.24 -0.51
N GLY A 20 12.71 10.70 -1.68
CA GLY A 20 13.61 9.57 -1.80
C GLY A 20 14.98 9.83 -1.17
N LEU A 21 15.57 11.00 -1.43
CA LEU A 21 16.82 11.43 -0.79
C LEU A 21 16.64 11.65 0.72
N SER A 22 15.52 12.26 1.14
CA SER A 22 15.24 12.54 2.55
C SER A 22 15.03 11.25 3.36
N VAL A 23 14.34 10.24 2.81
CA VAL A 23 14.18 8.93 3.44
C VAL A 23 15.48 8.14 3.38
N GLY A 24 16.18 8.16 2.25
CA GLY A 24 17.46 7.47 2.06
C GLY A 24 18.56 7.95 3.00
N SER A 25 18.61 9.25 3.30
CA SER A 25 19.57 9.81 4.26
C SER A 25 19.38 9.31 5.70
N LYS A 26 18.21 8.74 6.04
CA LYS A 26 17.96 8.11 7.34
C LYS A 26 18.40 6.65 7.42
N LEU A 27 18.83 6.04 6.30
CA LEU A 27 19.29 4.65 6.23
C LEU A 27 20.76 4.49 6.61
N MET A 28 21.17 5.03 7.76
CA MET A 28 22.51 4.76 8.32
C MET A 28 22.59 3.30 8.78
N ALA A 29 23.76 2.68 8.63
CA ALA A 29 23.94 1.24 8.86
C ALA A 29 23.45 0.77 10.24
N ASP A 30 23.69 1.56 11.29
CA ASP A 30 23.27 1.24 12.66
C ASP A 30 21.75 1.31 12.86
N SER A 31 21.07 2.19 12.12
CA SER A 31 19.61 2.34 12.17
C SER A 31 18.90 1.31 11.30
N PHE A 32 19.54 0.84 10.21
CA PHE A 32 18.95 -0.14 9.29
C PHE A 32 19.20 -1.58 9.72
N LEU A 33 20.37 -1.89 10.29
CA LEU A 33 20.76 -3.23 10.78
C LEU A 33 20.40 -3.44 12.25
N ALA A 34 19.30 -2.87 12.71
CA ALA A 34 18.77 -3.09 14.06
C ALA A 34 17.81 -4.29 14.09
N PHE A 35 17.72 -4.98 15.22
CA PHE A 35 16.68 -6.02 15.40
C PHE A 35 15.26 -5.46 15.25
N GLU A 36 15.07 -4.18 15.54
CA GLU A 36 13.80 -3.49 15.44
C GLU A 36 13.33 -3.34 13.98
N THR A 37 14.24 -3.06 13.03
CA THR A 37 13.89 -2.96 11.60
C THR A 37 13.50 -4.31 11.02
N LEU A 38 14.15 -5.39 11.45
CA LEU A 38 13.75 -6.75 11.08
C LEU A 38 12.33 -7.06 11.58
N GLY A 39 11.97 -6.59 12.78
CA GLY A 39 10.62 -6.66 13.32
C GLY A 39 9.59 -5.91 12.46
N ILE A 40 9.91 -4.68 12.01
CA ILE A 40 9.05 -3.89 11.13
C ILE A 40 8.82 -4.59 9.79
N LEU A 41 9.88 -5.17 9.19
CA LEU A 41 9.77 -5.93 7.93
C LEU A 41 8.85 -7.15 8.09
N GLY A 42 9.04 -7.93 9.16
CA GLY A 42 8.20 -9.09 9.46
C GLY A 42 6.74 -8.72 9.72
N LEU A 43 6.49 -7.67 10.52
CA LEU A 43 5.15 -7.14 10.77
C LEU A 43 4.49 -6.64 9.49
N GLY A 44 5.24 -6.05 8.56
CA GLY A 44 4.74 -5.62 7.26
C GLY A 44 4.16 -6.79 6.45
N ILE A 45 4.86 -7.92 6.38
CA ILE A 45 4.39 -9.12 5.67
C ILE A 45 3.09 -9.64 6.29
N VAL A 46 3.05 -9.75 7.62
CA VAL A 46 1.86 -10.21 8.34
C VAL A 46 0.69 -9.24 8.17
N ALA A 47 0.95 -7.94 8.21
CA ALA A 47 -0.06 -6.90 8.00
C ALA A 47 -0.70 -6.98 6.60
N PHE A 48 0.10 -7.19 5.55
CA PHE A 48 -0.42 -7.42 4.19
C PHE A 48 -1.25 -8.72 4.10
N GLY A 49 -0.80 -9.79 4.75
CA GLY A 49 -1.56 -11.05 4.81
C GLY A 49 -2.92 -10.91 5.50
N ILE A 50 -2.97 -10.22 6.64
CA ILE A 50 -4.23 -9.95 7.35
C ILE A 50 -5.12 -9.01 6.54
N GLY A 51 -4.57 -7.96 5.92
CA GLY A 51 -5.32 -7.01 5.11
C GLY A 51 -6.01 -7.67 3.91
N THR A 52 -5.29 -8.51 3.16
CA THR A 52 -5.88 -9.28 2.04
C THR A 52 -6.95 -10.27 2.51
N ALA A 53 -6.68 -11.02 3.59
CA ALA A 53 -7.63 -11.97 4.15
C ALA A 53 -8.92 -11.28 4.64
N ALA A 54 -8.78 -10.16 5.37
CA ALA A 54 -9.91 -9.36 5.82
C ALA A 54 -10.73 -8.80 4.66
N GLY A 55 -10.08 -8.31 3.60
CA GLY A 55 -10.74 -7.83 2.39
C GLY A 55 -11.56 -8.92 1.69
N VAL A 56 -11.01 -10.11 1.52
CA VAL A 56 -11.72 -11.27 0.94
C VAL A 56 -12.90 -11.71 1.82
N LEU A 57 -12.71 -11.77 3.13
CA LEU A 57 -13.76 -12.11 4.09
C LEU A 57 -14.90 -11.08 4.06
N MET A 58 -14.57 -9.80 3.98
CA MET A 58 -15.56 -8.73 3.86
C MET A 58 -16.35 -8.85 2.55
N ALA A 59 -15.69 -9.14 1.41
CA ALA A 59 -16.37 -9.38 0.14
C ALA A 59 -17.31 -10.59 0.21
N LYS A 60 -16.92 -11.67 0.90
CA LYS A 60 -17.80 -12.82 1.18
C LYS A 60 -18.98 -12.46 2.08
N LEU A 61 -18.80 -11.62 3.10
CA LEU A 61 -19.90 -11.13 3.94
C LEU A 61 -20.89 -10.28 3.15
N MET A 62 -20.39 -9.41 2.27
CA MET A 62 -21.25 -8.61 1.40
C MET A 62 -22.08 -9.45 0.42
N ASN A 63 -21.58 -10.64 0.02
CA ASN A 63 -22.35 -11.59 -0.80
C ASN A 63 -23.55 -12.22 -0.08
N LEU A 64 -23.56 -12.24 1.25
CA LEU A 64 -24.69 -12.77 2.03
C LEU A 64 -25.88 -11.79 2.08
N VAL A 65 -25.63 -10.50 1.87
CA VAL A 65 -26.63 -9.43 1.97
C VAL A 65 -26.98 -8.85 0.59
N SER A 66 -26.08 -8.95 -0.39
CA SER A 66 -26.25 -8.35 -1.71
C SER A 66 -27.06 -9.22 -2.67
N LYS A 67 -27.95 -8.58 -3.43
CA LYS A 67 -28.71 -9.22 -4.53
C LYS A 67 -27.82 -9.58 -5.72
N MET A 68 -26.70 -8.86 -5.90
CA MET A 68 -25.67 -9.17 -6.89
C MET A 68 -24.42 -9.70 -6.16
N PRO A 69 -23.90 -10.88 -6.54
CA PRO A 69 -22.69 -11.42 -5.94
C PRO A 69 -21.47 -10.62 -6.38
N ILE A 70 -20.68 -10.17 -5.40
CA ILE A 70 -19.38 -9.54 -5.52
C ILE A 70 -18.31 -10.63 -5.62
N ASN A 71 -17.39 -10.50 -6.56
CA ASN A 71 -16.26 -11.44 -6.65
C ASN A 71 -15.32 -11.23 -5.45
N PRO A 72 -15.08 -12.24 -4.59
CA PRO A 72 -14.20 -12.11 -3.43
C PRO A 72 -12.76 -11.70 -3.77
N LEU A 73 -12.31 -11.92 -5.01
CA LEU A 73 -11.01 -11.45 -5.50
C LEU A 73 -10.89 -9.91 -5.45
N ILE A 74 -12.00 -9.19 -5.63
CA ILE A 74 -12.04 -7.71 -5.49
C ILE A 74 -11.76 -7.30 -4.04
N GLY A 75 -12.12 -8.14 -3.07
CA GLY A 75 -11.81 -7.92 -1.66
C GLY A 75 -10.29 -7.91 -1.40
N ALA A 76 -9.53 -8.77 -2.07
CA ALA A 76 -8.07 -8.78 -1.96
C ALA A 76 -7.43 -7.54 -2.62
N ALA A 77 -8.03 -7.02 -3.70
CA ALA A 77 -7.61 -5.80 -4.39
C ALA A 77 -7.79 -4.52 -3.56
N GLY A 78 -8.45 -4.60 -2.40
CA GLY A 78 -8.61 -3.48 -1.46
C GLY A 78 -7.31 -3.03 -0.77
N VAL A 79 -6.24 -3.81 -0.87
CA VAL A 79 -4.90 -3.37 -0.44
C VAL A 79 -4.42 -2.30 -1.42
N SER A 80 -4.16 -1.08 -0.93
CA SER A 80 -3.97 0.14 -1.72
C SER A 80 -2.66 0.24 -2.51
N ALA A 81 -2.19 -0.84 -3.13
CA ALA A 81 -1.04 -0.84 -4.03
C ALA A 81 -1.49 -0.46 -5.46
N VAL A 82 -1.82 0.82 -5.65
CA VAL A 82 -2.27 1.34 -6.95
C VAL A 82 -1.11 1.35 -7.96
N PRO A 83 -1.29 0.90 -9.22
CA PRO A 83 -2.44 0.19 -9.79
C PRO A 83 -2.34 -1.35 -9.69
N MET A 84 -1.21 -1.90 -9.26
CA MET A 84 -0.88 -3.33 -9.36
C MET A 84 -1.70 -4.28 -8.45
N ALA A 85 -2.46 -3.76 -7.48
CA ALA A 85 -3.37 -4.56 -6.67
C ALA A 85 -4.70 -4.91 -7.35
N ALA A 86 -5.08 -4.15 -8.38
CA ALA A 86 -6.35 -4.28 -9.09
C ALA A 86 -6.27 -5.24 -10.28
#